data_AF-A0A3A0FLH7-F1
#
_entry.id   AF-A0A3A0FLH7-F1
#
_cell.length_a   1.000
_cell.length_b   1.000
_cell.length_c   1.000
_cell.angle_alpha   90.00
_cell.angle_beta   90.00
_cell.angle_gamma   90.00
#
_symmetry.space_group_name_H-M   'P 1'
#
loop_
_entity.id
_entity.type
_entity.pdbx_description
1 polymer ?
#
loop_
_entity_poly.entity_id
_entity_poly.type
_entity_poly.pdbx_seq_one_letter_code
_entity_poly.pdbx_strand_id
1 'polypeptide(L)'
;MSGGADGAPPRRLGVVESFHVVIRQCPNGSVRKVAEIALATVERDGAAALPEQAFLVLAAVRGWRGERASQVKTSLAEFLAGQPPRG
;
A
#
# COMPACT_ATOMS: atom_id res chain seq x y z
N MET A 1 -30.82 5.76 21.09
CA MET A 1 -30.35 4.38 20.84
C MET A 1 -30.78 4.00 19.42
N SER A 2 -29.83 3.75 18.52
CA SER A 2 -29.89 3.05 17.23
C SER A 2 -28.55 3.38 16.54
N GLY A 3 -27.55 2.52 16.40
CA GLY A 3 -27.58 1.07 16.24
C GLY A 3 -27.15 0.79 14.80
N GLY A 4 -25.85 0.58 14.58
CA GLY A 4 -25.28 0.27 13.26
C GLY A 4 -23.90 0.89 13.03
N ALA A 5 -22.92 0.59 13.89
CA ALA A 5 -21.53 0.63 13.45
C ALA A 5 -21.35 -0.58 12.53
N ASP A 6 -21.76 -0.40 11.28
CA ASP A 6 -21.63 -1.38 10.22
C ASP A 6 -20.14 -1.76 10.13
N GLY A 7 -19.87 -3.04 10.36
CA GLY A 7 -18.53 -3.63 10.31
C GLY A 7 -18.00 -3.71 8.88
N ALA A 8 -18.05 -2.58 8.16
CA ALA A 8 -17.49 -2.47 6.83
C ALA A 8 -15.98 -2.73 6.93
N PRO A 9 -15.44 -3.73 6.19
CA PRO A 9 -14.01 -3.95 6.17
C PRO A 9 -13.30 -2.65 5.75
N PRO A 10 -12.14 -2.32 6.35
CA PRO A 10 -11.44 -1.08 6.03
C PRO A 10 -11.18 -1.03 4.53
N ARG A 11 -11.64 0.07 3.89
CA ARG A 11 -11.57 0.27 2.43
C ARG A 11 -10.19 -0.10 1.92
N ARG A 12 -10.10 -0.98 0.91
CA ARG A 12 -8.82 -1.35 0.29
C ARG A 12 -8.16 -0.10 -0.31
N LEU A 13 -6.85 0.03 -0.10
CA LEU A 13 -6.06 1.15 -0.66
C LEU A 13 -5.70 0.85 -2.12
N GLY A 14 -5.66 1.89 -2.94
CA GLY A 14 -4.98 1.82 -4.24
C GLY A 14 -3.47 1.61 -4.08
N VAL A 15 -2.78 1.18 -5.14
CA VAL A 15 -1.32 0.94 -5.11
C VAL A 15 -0.53 2.23 -4.80
N VAL A 16 -0.86 3.35 -5.46
CA VAL A 16 -0.22 4.65 -5.21
C VAL A 16 -0.57 5.18 -3.82
N GLU A 17 -1.81 4.99 -3.38
CA GLU A 17 -2.23 5.35 -2.01
C GLU A 17 -1.44 4.55 -0.97
N SER A 18 -1.22 3.26 -1.22
CA SER A 18 -0.40 2.40 -0.36
C SER A 18 1.03 2.94 -0.22
N PHE A 19 1.63 3.49 -1.28
CA PHE A 19 2.94 4.15 -1.20
C PHE A 19 2.90 5.37 -0.30
N HIS A 20 1.94 6.27 -0.48
CA HIS A 20 1.78 7.44 0.38
C HIS A 20 1.59 7.07 1.85
N VAL A 21 0.86 6.00 2.13
CA VAL A 21 0.68 5.49 3.48
C VAL A 21 1.99 5.03 4.08
N VAL A 22 2.80 4.28 3.33
CA VAL A 22 4.13 3.86 3.79
C VAL A 22 5.01 5.07 4.09
N ILE A 23 5.07 6.05 3.19
CA ILE A 23 5.86 7.28 3.35
C ILE A 23 5.46 8.02 4.64
N ARG A 24 4.15 8.15 4.91
CA ARG A 24 3.64 8.95 6.04
C ARG A 24 3.67 8.21 7.38
N GLN A 25 3.47 6.90 7.38
CA GLN A 25 3.13 6.15 8.60
C GLN A 25 4.11 5.03 8.97
N CYS A 26 5.03 4.64 8.07
CA CYS A 26 6.02 3.63 8.42
C CYS A 26 7.11 4.23 9.34
N PRO A 27 7.38 3.64 10.52
CA PRO A 27 8.40 4.16 11.44
C PRO A 27 9.83 3.95 10.92
N ASN A 28 10.03 3.05 9.97
CA ASN A 28 11.35 2.74 9.42
C ASN A 28 11.67 3.72 8.26
N GLY A 29 12.68 4.56 8.47
CA GLY A 29 13.15 5.55 7.48
C GLY A 29 13.59 4.95 6.15
N SER A 30 14.26 3.80 6.15
CA SER A 30 14.69 3.12 4.92
C SER A 30 13.50 2.60 4.12
N VAL A 31 12.47 2.07 4.79
CA VAL A 31 11.24 1.63 4.13
C VAL A 31 10.46 2.80 3.54
N ARG A 32 10.40 3.93 4.26
CA ARG A 32 9.84 5.18 3.71
C ARG A 32 10.57 5.60 2.44
N LYS A 33 11.91 5.53 2.44
CA LYS A 33 12.71 5.89 1.28
C LYS A 33 12.44 5.02 0.06
N VAL A 34 12.22 3.71 0.25
CA VAL A 34 11.80 2.82 -0.84
C VAL A 34 10.47 3.26 -1.44
N ALA A 35 9.49 3.63 -0.60
CA ALA A 35 8.20 4.10 -1.09
C ALA A 35 8.26 5.47 -1.79
N GLU A 36 9.14 6.38 -1.35
CA GLU A 36 9.40 7.64 -2.07
C GLU A 36 9.99 7.39 -3.47
N ILE A 37 10.97 6.49 -3.58
CA ILE A 37 11.59 6.13 -4.87
C ILE A 37 10.56 5.45 -5.79
N ALA A 38 9.74 4.56 -5.24
CA ALA A 38 8.65 3.93 -5.96
C ALA A 38 7.69 4.96 -6.56
N LEU A 39 7.28 5.95 -5.76
CA LEU A 39 6.40 7.02 -6.23
C LEU A 39 7.06 7.85 -7.34
N ALA A 40 8.29 8.31 -7.15
CA ALA A 40 9.02 9.08 -8.16
C ALA A 40 9.22 8.29 -9.48
N THR A 41 9.44 6.98 -9.38
CA THR A 41 9.57 6.10 -10.57
C THR A 41 8.25 5.99 -11.31
N VAL A 42 7.13 5.85 -10.59
CA VAL A 42 5.79 5.81 -11.20
C VAL A 42 5.41 7.16 -11.82
N GLU A 43 5.81 8.27 -11.22
CA GLU A 43 5.62 9.61 -11.80
C GLU A 43 6.41 9.79 -13.11
N ARG A 44 7.62 9.24 -13.19
CA ARG A 44 8.48 9.32 -14.38
C ARG A 44 8.07 8.34 -15.49
N ASP A 45 7.87 7.08 -15.12
CA ASP A 45 7.74 5.94 -16.05
C ASP A 45 6.26 5.51 -16.23
N GLY A 46 5.35 6.12 -15.46
CA GLY A 46 3.92 5.89 -15.53
C GLY A 46 3.44 4.56 -14.96
N ALA A 47 2.23 4.16 -15.34
CA ALA A 47 1.55 2.99 -14.81
C ALA A 47 2.29 1.66 -15.09
N ALA A 48 3.14 1.61 -16.12
CA ALA A 48 3.91 0.42 -16.45
C ALA A 48 4.92 0.04 -15.35
N ALA A 49 5.39 1.00 -14.55
CA ALA A 49 6.29 0.74 -13.44
C ALA A 49 5.58 0.20 -12.18
N LEU A 50 4.24 0.31 -12.09
CA LEU A 50 3.50 -0.03 -10.88
C LEU A 50 3.73 -1.47 -10.38
N PRO A 51 3.74 -2.52 -11.21
CA PRO A 51 3.97 -3.90 -10.73
C PRO A 51 5.32 -4.07 -10.04
N GLU A 52 6.39 -3.58 -10.67
CA GLU A 52 7.74 -3.66 -10.10
C GLU A 52 7.84 -2.87 -8.80
N GLN A 53 7.36 -1.62 -8.80
CA GLN A 53 7.43 -0.75 -7.62
C GLN A 53 6.55 -1.28 -6.47
N ALA A 54 5.39 -1.86 -6.77
CA ALA A 54 4.54 -2.50 -5.76
C ALA A 54 5.22 -3.69 -5.10
N PHE A 55 5.93 -4.52 -5.88
CA PHE A 55 6.70 -5.65 -5.35
C PHE A 55 7.82 -5.17 -4.41
N LEU A 56 8.59 -4.17 -4.82
CA LEU A 56 9.69 -3.61 -4.02
C LEU A 56 9.19 -3.04 -2.69
N VAL A 57 8.10 -2.26 -2.73
CA VAL A 57 7.50 -1.71 -1.51
C VAL A 57 6.95 -2.83 -0.62
N LEU A 58 6.25 -3.83 -1.19
CA LEU A 58 5.73 -4.98 -0.43
C LEU A 58 6.85 -5.74 0.28
N ALA A 59 7.97 -5.97 -0.40
CA ALA A 59 9.15 -6.62 0.17
C ALA A 59 9.75 -5.81 1.32
N ALA A 60 9.87 -4.48 1.15
CA ALA A 60 10.42 -3.59 2.16
C ALA A 60 9.54 -3.49 3.42
N VAL A 61 8.21 -3.49 3.28
CA VAL A 61 7.29 -3.34 4.42
C VAL A 61 7.07 -4.63 5.22
N ARG A 62 7.68 -5.77 4.86
CA ARG A 62 7.45 -7.05 5.55
C ARG A 62 7.65 -6.97 7.06
N GLY A 63 8.64 -6.21 7.53
CA GLY A 63 8.92 -5.97 8.94
C GLY A 63 7.99 -4.98 9.64
N TRP A 64 7.22 -4.17 8.91
CA TRP A 64 6.28 -3.20 9.49
C TRP A 64 5.03 -3.92 10.02
N ARG A 65 4.61 -3.62 11.26
CA ARG A 65 3.48 -4.28 11.94
C ARG A 65 2.34 -3.30 12.24
N GLY A 66 1.16 -3.85 12.53
CA GLY A 66 -0.05 -3.10 12.86
C GLY A 66 -1.13 -3.18 11.79
N GLU A 67 -2.30 -2.64 12.10
CA GLU A 67 -3.46 -2.66 11.21
C GLU A 67 -3.16 -1.99 9.87
N ARG A 68 -2.57 -0.78 9.90
CA ARG A 68 -2.22 -0.07 8.67
C ARG A 68 -1.18 -0.81 7.82
N ALA A 69 -0.18 -1.42 8.45
CA ALA A 69 0.81 -2.22 7.75
C ALA A 69 0.17 -3.43 7.06
N SER A 70 -0.81 -4.05 7.72
CA SER A 70 -1.56 -5.20 7.18
C SER A 70 -2.42 -4.80 5.99
N GLN A 71 -3.09 -3.65 6.08
CA GLN A 71 -3.89 -3.10 4.98
C GLN A 71 -3.01 -2.81 3.75
N VAL A 72 -1.86 -2.14 3.92
CA VAL A 72 -0.90 -1.89 2.84
C VAL A 72 -0.41 -3.19 2.20
N LYS A 73 0.05 -4.15 3.02
CA LYS A 73 0.55 -5.43 2.50
C LYS A 73 -0.52 -6.16 1.68
N THR A 74 -1.75 -6.17 2.18
CA THR A 74 -2.86 -6.85 1.50
C THR A 74 -3.20 -6.14 0.19
N SER A 75 -3.32 -4.81 0.19
CA SER A 75 -3.56 -4.02 -1.03
C SER A 75 -2.48 -4.23 -2.09
N LEU A 76 -1.19 -4.22 -1.70
CA LEU A 76 -0.09 -4.45 -2.63
C LEU A 76 -0.08 -5.89 -3.16
N ALA A 77 -0.34 -6.87 -2.31
CA ALA A 77 -0.40 -8.27 -2.72
C ALA A 77 -1.57 -8.55 -3.68
N GLU A 78 -2.75 -7.98 -3.44
CA GLU A 78 -3.91 -8.11 -4.33
C GLU A 78 -3.66 -7.47 -5.70
N PHE A 79 -3.07 -6.27 -5.70
CA PHE A 79 -2.66 -5.60 -6.94
C PHE A 79 -1.70 -6.47 -7.77
N LEU A 80 -0.68 -7.05 -7.13
CA LEU A 80 0.29 -7.93 -7.79
C LEU A 80 -0.33 -9.26 -8.27
N ALA A 81 -1.38 -9.73 -7.61
CA ALA A 81 -2.15 -10.91 -8.03
C ALA A 81 -3.11 -10.61 -9.19
N GLY A 82 -3.17 -9.36 -9.68
CA GLY A 82 -4.11 -8.94 -10.71
C GLY A 82 -5.57 -8.89 -10.23
N GLN A 83 -5.79 -8.87 -8.91
CA GLN A 83 -7.13 -8.74 -8.35
C GLN A 83 -7.49 -7.26 -8.23
N PRO A 84 -8.61 -6.80 -8.82
CA PRO A 84 -9.07 -5.44 -8.60
C PRO A 84 -9.45 -5.25 -7.12
N PRO A 85 -9.26 -4.05 -6.54
CA PRO A 85 -9.70 -3.77 -5.18
C PRO A 85 -11.21 -4.00 -5.11
N ARG A 86 -11.64 -5.01 -4.34
CA ARG A 86 -13.05 -5.26 -4.08
C ARG A 86 -13.52 -4.20 -3.08
N GLY A 87 -14.17 -3.17 -3.62
CA GLY A 87 -14.79 -2.08 -2.86
C GLY A 87 -16.06 -2.52 -2.14
#